data_AF-A0A2R4PN52-F1
#
_entry.id   AF-A0A2R4PN52-F1
#
_cell.length_a   1.000
_cell.length_b   1.000
_cell.length_c   1.000
_cell.angle_alpha   90.00
_cell.angle_beta   90.00
_cell.angle_gamma   90.00
#
_symmetry.space_group_name_H-M   'P 1'
#
loop_
_entity.id
_entity.type
_entity.pdbx_description
1 polymer ?
#
loop_
_entity_poly.entity_id
_entity_poly.type
_entity_poly.pdbx_seq_one_letter_code
_entity_poly.pdbx_strand_id
1 'polypeptide(L)' 'MKVLKKFSQYLLKILPIINYTIFKNELCINISTNKLIPILFFFKNHTNSQFKVLSEIC' A
#
# COMPACT_ATOMS: atom_id res chain seq x y z
N MET A 1 -1.26 -9.04 -13.14
CA MET A 1 -0.42 -7.85 -13.41
C MET A 1 -1.18 -6.53 -13.64
N LYS A 2 -2.15 -6.43 -14.57
CA LYS A 2 -2.85 -5.14 -14.86
C LYS A 2 -3.56 -4.52 -13.63
N VAL A 3 -4.16 -5.33 -12.76
CA VAL A 3 -4.88 -4.87 -11.56
C VAL A 3 -3.93 -4.25 -10.54
N LEU A 4 -2.84 -4.95 -10.17
CA LEU A 4 -1.83 -4.44 -9.24
C LEU A 4 -1.24 -3.12 -9.71
N LYS A 5 -0.93 -2.99 -11.01
CA LYS A 5 -0.42 -1.73 -11.57
C LYS A 5 -1.43 -0.59 -11.41
N LYS A 6 -2.71 -0.81 -11.72
CA LYS A 6 -3.77 0.19 -11.53
C LYS A 6 -3.96 0.56 -10.07
N PHE A 7 -3.95 -0.43 -9.18
CA PHE A 7 -4.08 -0.20 -7.74
C PHE A 7 -2.89 0.59 -7.18
N SER A 8 -1.67 0.26 -7.60
CA SER A 8 -0.45 0.99 -7.20
C SER A 8 -0.46 2.44 -7.68
N GLN A 9 -0.90 2.68 -8.91
CA GLN A 9 -1.09 4.03 -9.45
C GLN A 9 -2.17 4.82 -8.70
N TYR A 10 -3.24 4.15 -8.26
CA TYR A 10 -4.26 4.75 -7.42
C TYR A 10 -3.69 5.13 -6.04
N LEU A 11 -2.92 4.24 -5.42
CA LEU A 11 -2.29 4.51 -4.13
C LEU A 11 -1.32 5.69 -4.19
N LEU A 12 -0.50 5.80 -5.24
CA LEU A 12 0.40 6.96 -5.42
C LEU A 12 -0.32 8.30 -5.50
N LYS A 13 -1.57 8.33 -5.98
CA LYS A 13 -2.36 9.57 -6.10
C LYS A 13 -2.96 10.02 -4.77
N ILE A 14 -3.23 9.08 -3.87
CA ILE A 14 -4.01 9.34 -2.65
C ILE A 14 -3.11 9.34 -1.41
N LEU A 15 -2.09 8.50 -1.41
CA LEU A 15 -1.18 8.36 -0.29
C LEU A 15 0.18 8.99 -0.62
N PRO A 16 0.85 9.57 0.38
CA PRO A 16 2.19 10.12 0.23
C PRO A 16 3.25 9.00 0.23
N ILE A 17 3.15 8.10 -0.73
CA ILE A 17 4.08 6.99 -0.99
C ILE A 17 5.29 7.53 -1.77
N ILE A 18 6.49 7.08 -1.44
CA ILE A 18 7.73 7.49 -2.11
C ILE A 18 7.80 6.84 -3.49
N ASN A 19 7.67 5.52 -3.52
CA ASN A 19 7.56 4.72 -4.74
C ASN A 19 6.91 3.36 -4.42
N TYR A 20 6.64 2.60 -5.47
CA TYR A 20 6.19 1.21 -5.36
C TYR A 20 6.97 0.34 -6.34
N THR A 21 7.12 -0.93 -6.00
CA THR A 21 7.66 -1.95 -6.90
C THR A 21 6.66 -3.09 -7.02
N ILE A 22 6.67 -3.74 -8.20
CA ILE A 22 5.88 -4.95 -8.43
C ILE A 22 6.86 -6.04 -8.83
N PHE A 23 6.94 -7.09 -8.03
CA PHE A 23 7.80 -8.23 -8.29
C PHE A 23 7.01 -9.51 -8.05
N LYS A 24 7.04 -10.46 -9.01
CA LYS A 24 6.32 -11.75 -8.89
C LYS A 24 4.88 -11.66 -8.39
N ASN A 25 4.13 -10.64 -8.85
CA ASN A 25 2.74 -10.39 -8.46
C ASN A 25 2.53 -9.95 -7.00
N GLU A 26 3.59 -9.48 -6.35
CA GLU A 26 3.56 -8.79 -5.06
C GLU A 26 3.73 -7.29 -5.28
N LEU A 27 3.05 -6.50 -4.45
CA LEU A 27 3.16 -5.05 -4.43
C LEU A 27 3.90 -4.63 -3.17
N CYS A 28 5.07 -4.03 -3.34
CA CYS A 28 5.83 -3.43 -2.26
C CYS A 28 5.68 -1.91 -2.33
N ILE A 29 5.47 -1.27 -1.19
CA ILE A 29 5.22 0.16 -1.09
C ILE A 29 6.24 0.75 -0.14
N ASN A 30 7.04 1.69 -0.64
CA ASN A 30 8.04 2.37 0.17
C ASN A 30 7.46 3.68 0.71
N ILE A 31 7.48 3.81 2.04
CA ILE A 31 6.91 4.94 2.76
C ILE A 31 7.92 5.51 3.75
N SER A 32 7.74 6.78 4.12
CA SER A 32 8.50 7.36 5.23
C SER A 32 7.96 6.84 6.56
N THR A 33 8.84 6.47 7.49
CA THR A 33 8.50 5.94 8.83
C THR A 33 7.54 6.85 9.59
N ASN A 34 7.67 8.17 9.43
CA ASN A 34 6.82 9.17 10.08
C ASN A 34 5.34 9.08 9.65
N LYS A 35 5.06 8.40 8.52
CA LYS A 35 3.72 8.22 7.96
C LYS A 35 3.21 6.78 8.08
N LEU A 36 3.92 5.91 8.81
CA LEU A 36 3.56 4.50 8.95
C LEU A 36 2.12 4.33 9.50
N ILE A 37 1.83 4.97 10.64
CA ILE A 37 0.53 4.88 11.31
C ILE A 37 -0.64 5.31 10.39
N PRO A 38 -0.66 6.53 9.81
CA PRO A 38 -1.78 6.94 8.96
C PRO A 38 -1.94 6.07 7.71
N ILE A 39 -0.85 5.57 7.14
CA ILE A 39 -0.88 4.68 5.96
C ILE A 39 -1.47 3.31 6.34
N LEU A 40 -1.07 2.73 7.48
CA LEU A 40 -1.66 1.48 7.98
C LEU A 40 -3.16 1.66 8.30
N PHE A 41 -3.57 2.80 8.86
CA PHE A 41 -4.99 3.09 9.08
C PHE A 41 -5.78 3.18 7.77
N PHE A 42 -5.22 3.81 6.73
CA PHE A 42 -5.83 3.79 5.40
C PHE A 42 -5.98 2.36 4.89
N PHE A 43 -4.91 1.57 4.92
CA PHE A 43 -4.93 0.18 4.46
C PHE A 43 -5.86 -0.72 5.25
N LYS A 44 -6.15 -0.39 6.51
CA LYS A 44 -7.11 -1.12 7.32
C LYS A 44 -8.54 -0.71 7.01
N ASN A 45 -8.82 0.59 6.83
CA ASN A 45 -10.18 1.12 6.94
C ASN A 45 -10.78 1.62 5.63
N HIS A 46 -9.98 1.96 4.62
CA HIS A 46 -10.50 2.48 3.38
C HIS A 46 -11.21 1.36 2.59
N THR A 47 -12.37 1.64 1.99
CA THR A 47 -13.19 0.60 1.32
C THR A 47 -12.46 -0.12 0.20
N ASN A 48 -11.58 0.59 -0.53
CA ASN A 48 -10.73 0.03 -1.60
C ASN A 48 -9.45 -0.67 -1.09
N SER A 49 -9.18 -0.65 0.22
CA SER A 49 -8.05 -1.35 0.84
C SER A 49 -8.46 -1.81 2.24
N GLN A 50 -8.88 -3.06 2.33
CA GLN A 50 -9.38 -3.68 3.57
C GLN A 50 -8.38 -4.72 4.07
N PHE A 51 -7.11 -4.34 4.20
CA PHE A 51 -6.06 -5.19 4.76
C PHE A 51 -6.24 -5.28 6.28
N LYS A 52 -7.22 -6.09 6.71
CA LYS A 52 -7.63 -6.24 8.11
C LYS A 52 -6.70 -7.13 8.93
N VAL A 53 -6.08 -8.11 8.26
CA VAL A 53 -5.18 -9.08 8.89
C VAL A 53 -3.75 -8.67 8.60
N LEU A 54 -2.99 -8.41 9.66
CA LEU A 54 -1.55 -8.28 9.59
C LEU A 54 -0.95 -9.70 9.56
N SER A 55 -0.21 -10.02 8.50
CA SER A 55 0.40 -11.35 8.36
C SER A 55 1.70 -11.50 9.16
N GLU A 56 2.60 -10.52 9.04
CA GLU A 56 3.93 -10.53 9.65
C GLU A 56 4.48 -9.10 9.79
N ILE A 57 5.40 -8.88 10.74
CA ILE A 57 6.24 -7.68 10.85
C ILE A 57 7.69 -8.17 11.02
N CYS A 58 8.59 -7.65 10.19
CA CYS A 58 10.03 -7.91 10.23
C CYS A 58 10.82 -6.61 10.43
#